data_AF-A0A9D8X679-F1
#
_entry.id   AF-A0A9D8X679-F1
#
_cell.length_a   1.000
_cell.length_b   1.000
_cell.length_c   1.000
_cell.angle_alpha   90.00
_cell.angle_beta   90.00
_cell.angle_gamma   90.00
#
_symmetry.space_group_name_H-M   'P 1'
#
loop_
_entity.id
_entity.type
_entity.pdbx_description
1 polymer ?
#
loop_
_entity_poly.entity_id
_entity_poly.type
_entity_poly.pdbx_seq_one_letter_code
_entity_poly.pdbx_strand_id
1 'polypeptide(L)' 'SVSVGFCPVSRIANQIKTIPHEYINERGNNVTDELLHYLQPLIMGEVQIPMKNGLPVHFVID' A
#
# COMPACT_ATOMS: atom_id res chain seq x y z
N SER A 1 -6.33 -0.55 15.21
CA SER A 1 -7.43 -1.10 14.38
C SER A 1 -7.67 -0.17 13.21
N VAL A 2 -7.96 -0.70 12.02
CA VAL A 2 -8.38 0.11 10.88
C VAL A 2 -9.91 0.27 10.94
N SER A 3 -10.43 1.43 10.57
CA SER A 3 -11.88 1.70 10.51
C SER A 3 -12.26 2.21 9.12
N VAL A 4 -13.49 1.93 8.71
CA VAL A 4 -14.04 2.40 7.44
C VAL A 4 -14.71 3.76 7.67
N GLY A 5 -14.48 4.72 6.77
CA GLY A 5 -15.07 6.04 6.80
C GLY A 5 -15.54 6.51 5.43
N PHE A 6 -16.29 7.63 5.40
CA PHE A 6 -16.86 8.21 4.18
C PHE A 6 -16.36 9.66 3.99
N CYS A 7 -16.19 10.07 2.74
CA CYS A 7 -15.80 11.43 2.38
C CYS A 7 -16.54 11.87 1.09
N PRO A 8 -17.03 13.13 1.00
CA PRO A 8 -17.68 13.64 -0.20
C PRO A 8 -16.80 13.53 -1.46
N VAL A 9 -17.38 13.13 -2.59
CA VAL A 9 -16.67 13.00 -3.88
C VAL A 9 -15.97 14.31 -4.28
N SER A 10 -16.60 15.46 -4.03
CA SER A 10 -16.00 16.77 -4.31
C SER A 10 -14.69 17.04 -3.57
N ARG A 11 -14.40 16.30 -2.48
CA ARG A 11 -13.13 16.38 -1.75
C ARG A 11 -12.09 15.36 -2.20
N ILE A 12 -12.44 14.40 -3.06
CA ILE A 12 -11.53 13.34 -3.53
C ILE A 12 -11.25 13.46 -5.02
N ALA A 13 -12.26 13.87 -5.80
CA ALA A 13 -12.15 13.97 -7.25
C ALA A 13 -10.95 14.84 -7.66
N ASN A 14 -10.18 14.36 -8.63
CA ASN A 14 -8.98 15.01 -9.18
C ASN A 14 -7.86 15.32 -8.18
N GLN A 15 -7.88 14.72 -6.98
CA GLN A 15 -6.78 14.84 -6.02
C GLN A 15 -5.76 13.72 -6.18
N ILE A 16 -4.49 14.02 -5.90
CA ILE A 16 -3.39 13.06 -5.91
C ILE A 16 -2.79 13.03 -4.50
N LYS A 17 -2.60 11.84 -3.94
CA LYS A 17 -1.81 11.66 -2.72
C LYS A 17 -0.36 11.44 -3.11
N THR A 18 0.43 12.50 -3.05
CA THR A 18 1.88 12.44 -3.29
C THR A 18 2.62 12.01 -2.04
N ILE A 19 3.85 11.51 -2.24
CA ILE A 19 4.79 11.32 -1.15
C ILE A 19 5.48 12.67 -0.90
N PRO A 20 5.50 13.17 0.35
CA PRO A 20 6.22 14.39 0.70
C PRO A 20 7.73 14.27 0.41
N HIS A 21 8.40 15.38 0.09
CA HIS A 21 9.82 15.33 -0.29
C HIS A 21 10.72 14.98 0.90
N GLU A 22 10.30 15.35 2.11
CA GLU A 22 10.92 14.99 3.39
C GLU A 22 10.96 13.47 3.65
N TYR A 23 10.20 12.69 2.89
CA TYR A 23 10.19 11.22 2.98
C TYR A 23 11.27 10.56 2.12
N ILE A 24 12.00 11.35 1.34
CA ILE A 24 13.17 10.93 0.58
C ILE A 24 14.41 11.43 1.31
N ASN A 25 15.43 10.60 1.43
CA ASN A 25 16.68 10.98 2.07
C ASN A 25 17.39 12.12 1.30
N GLU A 26 18.33 12.81 1.96
CA GLU A 26 19.04 13.95 1.38
C GLU A 26 19.78 13.62 0.06
N ARG A 27 20.19 12.35 -0.10
CA ARG A 27 20.87 11.86 -1.32
C ARG A 27 19.92 11.60 -2.49
N GLY A 28 18.61 11.63 -2.27
CA GLY A 28 17.59 11.40 -3.28
C GLY A 28 17.50 9.95 -3.78
N ASN A 29 18.10 8.99 -3.07
CA ASN A 29 18.25 7.60 -3.55
C ASN A 29 17.63 6.56 -2.62
N ASN A 30 17.03 6.98 -1.51
CA ASN A 30 16.33 6.11 -0.59
C ASN A 30 15.22 6.86 0.16
N VAL A 31 14.38 6.12 0.86
CA VAL A 31 13.33 6.67 1.74
C VAL A 31 13.86 6.93 3.14
N THR A 32 13.16 7.76 3.91
CA THR A 32 13.43 7.99 5.33
C THR A 32 12.74 6.93 6.20
N ASP A 33 13.18 6.82 7.46
CA ASP A 33 12.56 5.94 8.45
C ASP A 33 11.09 6.30 8.71
N GLU A 34 10.71 7.56 8.56
CA GLU A 34 9.32 8.00 8.72
C GLU A 34 8.41 7.35 7.67
N LEU A 35 8.84 7.33 6.41
CA LEU A 35 8.10 6.66 5.35
C LEU A 35 8.06 5.14 5.57
N LEU A 36 9.14 4.54 6.08
CA LEU A 36 9.13 3.12 6.45
C LEU A 36 8.07 2.82 7.53
N HIS A 37 7.96 3.63 8.58
CA HIS A 37 6.95 3.48 9.62
C HIS A 37 5.52 3.61 9.06
N TYR A 38 5.31 4.52 8.10
CA TYR A 38 4.02 4.66 7.42
C TYR A 38 3.66 3.45 6.55
N LEU A 39 4.63 2.91 5.80
CA LEU A 39 4.40 1.80 4.86
C LEU A 39 4.31 0.44 5.54
N GLN A 40 5.07 0.20 6.61
CA GLN A 40 5.16 -1.08 7.29
C GLN A 40 3.79 -1.70 7.63
N PRO A 41 2.83 -1.00 8.28
CA PRO A 41 1.52 -1.58 8.57
C PRO A 41 0.66 -1.83 7.32
N LEU A 42 0.97 -1.21 6.18
CA LEU A 42 0.23 -1.38 4.92
C LEU A 42 0.64 -2.65 4.17
N ILE A 43 1.87 -3.12 4.37
CA ILE A 43 2.42 -4.33 3.72
C ILE A 43 2.55 -5.51 4.69
N MET A 44 2.27 -5.29 5.98
CA MET A 44 2.40 -6.32 7.00
C MET A 44 1.35 -7.42 6.82
N GLY A 45 1.83 -8.66 6.70
CA GLY A 45 1.02 -9.86 6.54
C GLY A 45 1.54 -10.74 5.42
N GLU A 46 1.18 -12.02 5.46
CA GLU A 46 1.48 -12.97 4.40
C GLU A 46 0.17 -13.49 3.81
N VAL A 47 0.08 -13.51 2.48
CA VAL A 47 -1.04 -14.12 1.79
C VAL A 47 -0.69 -15.58 1.51
N GLN A 48 -1.47 -16.50 2.08
CA GLN A 48 -1.36 -17.92 1.75
C GLN A 48 -2.01 -18.16 0.38
N ILE A 49 -1.18 -18.41 -0.64
CA ILE A 49 -1.65 -18.67 -2.00
C ILE A 49 -1.95 -20.17 -2.13
N PRO A 50 -3.17 -20.57 -2.53
CA PRO A 50 -3.47 -21.98 -2.76
C PRO A 50 -2.57 -22.55 -3.86
N MET A 51 -1.98 -23.72 -3.62
CA MET A 51 -1.07 -24.39 -4.57
C MET A 51 -1.68 -25.70 -5.06
N LYS A 52 -1.57 -26.00 -6.35
CA LYS A 52 -1.97 -27.29 -6.95
C LYS A 52 -0.88 -27.77 -7.91
N ASN A 53 -0.37 -28.97 -7.68
CA ASN A 53 0.70 -29.58 -8.49
C ASN A 53 1.95 -28.67 -8.65
N GLY A 54 2.31 -27.93 -7.59
CA GLY A 54 3.45 -27.02 -7.62
C GLY A 54 3.19 -25.66 -8.28
N LEU A 55 1.96 -25.38 -8.72
CA LEU A 55 1.59 -24.10 -9.33
C LEU A 55 0.60 -23.32 -8.46
N PRO A 56 0.72 -21.98 -8.38
CA PRO A 56 -0.29 -21.13 -7.76
C PRO A 56 -1.65 -21.28 -8.45
N VAL A 57 -2.70 -21.53 -7.68
CA VAL A 57 -4.08 -21.49 -8.14
C VAL A 57 -4.50 -20.02 -8.12
N HIS A 58 -4.48 -19.36 -9.27
CA HIS A 58 -5.03 -18.02 -9.42
C HIS A 58 -6.56 -18.06 -9.34
N PHE A 59 -7.18 -16.98 -8.86
CA PHE A 59 -8.63 -16.84 -8.82
C PHE A 59 -9.20 -17.03 -10.23
N VAL A 60 -9.99 -18.08 -10.43
CA VAL A 60 -10.84 -18.24 -11.61
C VAL A 60 -12.03 -17.30 -11.41
N ILE A 61 -12.20 -16.33 -12.30
CA ILE A 61 -13.42 -15.52 -12.37
C ILE A 61 -14.35 -16.27 -13.33
N ASP A 62 -15.34 -16.98 -12.78
CA ASP A 62 -16.50 -17.46 -13.54
C ASP A 62 -17.55 -16.35 -13.69
#